data_AF-A0A1J4TMX7-F1
#
_entry.id   AF-A0A1J4TMX7-F1
#
_cell.length_a   1.000
_cell.length_b   1.000
_cell.length_c   1.000
_cell.angle_alpha   90.00
_cell.angle_beta   90.00
_cell.angle_gamma   90.00
#
_symmetry.space_group_name_H-M   'P 1'
#
loop_
_entity.id
_entity.type
_entity.pdbx_description
1 polymer ?
#
loop_
_entity_poly.entity_id
_entity_poly.type
_entity_poly.pdbx_seq_one_letter_code
_entity_poly.pdbx_strand_id
1 'polypeptide(L)'
;LNGSMKDNAPPEVRMDMIKWAEAGGPQDQWDEKISMDVEQYCSPCHANIPTLPDISDREKMNQMIQVDEGQSMSTLTRVSHIHLFGIAFIFFFVGWIFTYATGISQMNKAIVISVPFLFLIVDVLSWWLTKWNPNFAWFVIIGGFGYSVAASIMIFTSLYQMWFSPHRAAKPQDPTPQ
;
A
#
# COMPACT_ATOMS: atom_id res chain seq x y z
N LEU A 1 12.59 18.89 -2.29
CA LEU A 1 12.43 20.25 -2.89
C LEU A 1 11.64 20.25 -4.22
N ASN A 2 10.66 19.37 -4.44
CA ASN A 2 9.86 19.37 -5.68
C ASN A 2 8.51 20.12 -5.55
N GLY A 3 8.23 20.72 -4.39
CA GLY A 3 6.98 21.43 -4.06
C GLY A 3 7.12 22.95 -4.06
N SER A 4 6.47 23.63 -3.11
CA SER A 4 6.35 25.09 -3.04
C SER A 4 7.68 25.85 -3.00
N MET A 5 8.76 25.24 -2.52
CA MET A 5 10.10 25.84 -2.49
C MET A 5 10.88 25.62 -3.79
N LYS A 6 10.22 25.16 -4.85
CA LYS A 6 10.93 24.70 -6.05
C LYS A 6 11.70 25.81 -6.76
N ASP A 7 11.14 27.00 -6.83
CA ASP A 7 11.69 28.11 -7.60
C ASP A 7 12.59 29.06 -6.78
N ASN A 8 12.84 28.74 -5.50
CA ASN A 8 13.60 29.59 -4.58
C ASN A 8 15.09 29.24 -4.47
N ALA A 9 15.55 28.23 -5.22
CA ALA A 9 16.96 27.85 -5.29
C ALA A 9 17.31 27.35 -6.70
N PRO A 10 18.56 27.51 -7.16
CA PRO A 10 19.01 26.97 -8.43
C PRO A 10 18.80 25.45 -8.54
N PRO A 11 18.54 24.90 -9.75
CA PRO A 11 18.34 23.47 -9.94
C PRO A 11 19.45 22.58 -9.37
N GLU A 12 20.71 23.02 -9.47
CA GLU A 12 21.86 22.30 -8.92
C GLU A 12 21.80 22.18 -7.39
N VAL A 13 21.67 23.31 -6.70
CA VAL A 13 21.54 23.38 -5.23
C VAL A 13 20.40 22.51 -4.73
N ARG A 14 19.25 22.56 -5.41
CA ARG A 14 18.10 21.72 -5.06
C ARG A 14 18.41 20.23 -5.17
N MET A 15 19.07 19.82 -6.24
CA MET A 15 19.41 18.41 -6.48
C MET A 15 20.44 17.92 -5.47
N ASP A 16 21.42 18.76 -5.13
CA ASP A 16 22.42 18.44 -4.11
C ASP A 16 21.77 18.31 -2.73
N MET A 17 20.90 19.23 -2.33
CA MET A 17 20.14 19.13 -1.09
C MET A 17 19.25 17.88 -1.03
N ILE A 18 18.60 17.51 -2.14
CA ILE A 18 17.79 16.29 -2.21
C ILE A 18 18.66 15.05 -2.01
N LYS A 19 19.77 14.93 -2.76
CA LYS A 19 20.68 13.78 -2.66
C LYS A 19 21.31 13.67 -1.28
N TRP A 20 21.70 14.80 -0.70
CA TRP A 20 22.23 14.86 0.65
C TRP A 20 21.21 14.38 1.69
N ALA A 21 19.97 14.85 1.60
CA ALA A 21 18.89 14.40 2.49
C ALA A 21 18.57 12.91 2.29
N GLU A 22 18.53 12.41 1.05
CA GLU A 22 18.34 10.98 0.73
C GLU A 22 19.47 10.10 1.28
N ALA A 23 20.70 10.63 1.38
CA ALA A 23 21.85 9.96 1.99
C ALA A 23 21.84 10.00 3.54
N GLY A 24 20.76 10.49 4.16
CA GLY A 24 20.65 10.63 5.62
C GLY A 24 21.33 11.88 6.18
N GLY A 25 21.67 12.83 5.31
CA GLY A 25 22.26 14.11 5.67
C GLY A 25 23.61 14.00 6.38
N PRO A 26 24.65 13.44 5.75
CA PRO A 26 25.95 13.25 6.38
C PRO A 26 26.62 14.59 6.74
N GLN A 27 27.32 14.61 7.88
CA GLN A 27 27.83 15.83 8.52
C GLN A 27 28.98 16.49 7.74
N ASP A 28 29.85 15.69 7.15
CA ASP A 28 30.94 16.15 6.29
C ASP A 28 30.43 17.02 5.13
N GLN A 29 29.37 16.58 4.45
CA GLN A 29 28.75 17.34 3.36
C GLN A 29 28.02 18.59 3.85
N TRP A 30 27.50 18.56 5.09
CA TRP A 30 26.95 19.76 5.74
C TRP A 30 28.02 20.83 5.93
N ASP A 31 29.16 20.43 6.51
CA ASP A 31 30.26 21.34 6.81
C ASP A 31 30.97 21.83 5.54
N GLU A 32 31.01 21.02 4.47
CA GLU A 32 31.71 21.35 3.22
C GLU A 32 30.90 22.24 2.27
N LYS A 33 29.59 22.02 2.11
CA LYS A 33 28.79 22.71 1.07
C LYS A 33 27.36 23.05 1.48
N ILE A 34 26.64 22.10 2.09
CA ILE A 34 25.18 22.26 2.28
C ILE A 34 24.84 23.40 3.24
N SER A 35 25.66 23.63 4.28
CA SER A 35 25.45 24.77 5.19
C SER A 35 25.50 26.13 4.47
N MET A 36 26.44 26.31 3.54
CA MET A 36 26.54 27.53 2.73
C MET A 36 25.35 27.67 1.78
N ASP A 37 24.92 26.59 1.13
CA ASP A 37 23.74 26.58 0.26
C ASP A 37 22.46 26.93 1.05
N VAL A 38 22.33 26.40 2.27
CA VAL A 38 21.23 26.72 3.18
C VAL A 38 21.27 28.18 3.62
N GLU A 39 22.45 28.68 4.00
CA GLU A 39 22.63 30.09 4.39
C GLU A 39 22.26 31.05 3.26
N GLN A 40 22.66 30.73 2.02
CA GLN A 40 22.44 31.58 0.87
C GLN A 40 20.99 31.58 0.38
N TYR A 41 20.35 30.41 0.31
CA TYR A 41 19.06 30.26 -0.39
C TYR A 41 17.87 30.02 0.54
N CYS A 42 18.08 29.55 1.78
CA CYS A 42 17.00 29.09 2.66
C CYS A 42 16.87 29.92 3.94
N SER A 43 17.98 30.16 4.64
CA SER A 43 18.04 30.89 5.90
C SER A 43 17.40 32.29 5.87
N PRO A 44 17.43 33.08 4.77
CA PRO A 44 16.81 34.40 4.74
C PRO A 44 15.33 34.37 5.15
N CYS A 45 14.59 33.32 4.78
CA CYS A 45 13.20 33.13 5.19
C CYS A 45 13.06 32.19 6.38
N HIS A 46 13.79 31.08 6.39
CA HIS A 46 13.58 30.00 7.37
C HIS A 46 14.17 30.28 8.75
N ALA A 47 15.14 31.20 8.90
CA ALA A 47 15.64 31.60 10.22
C ALA A 47 14.79 32.70 10.87
N ASN A 48 14.04 33.47 10.07
CA ASN A 48 13.47 34.75 10.51
C ASN A 48 11.93 34.78 10.55
N ILE A 49 11.26 33.83 9.89
CA ILE A 49 9.78 33.78 9.82
C ILE A 49 9.27 32.71 10.80
N PRO A 50 8.58 33.09 11.90
CA PRO A 50 8.18 32.14 12.95
C PRO A 50 7.24 31.02 12.51
N THR A 51 6.51 31.22 11.41
CA THR A 51 5.59 30.22 10.85
C THR A 51 6.28 29.21 9.94
N LEU A 52 7.56 29.41 9.61
CA LEU A 52 8.34 28.47 8.81
C LEU A 52 9.22 27.60 9.71
N PRO A 53 9.44 26.32 9.34
CA PRO A 53 10.40 25.48 10.03
C PRO A 53 11.80 26.07 9.90
N ASP A 54 12.49 26.22 11.03
CA ASP A 54 13.86 26.70 11.02
C ASP A 54 14.81 25.59 10.55
N ILE A 55 15.22 25.71 9.29
CA ILE A 55 16.19 24.85 8.63
C ILE A 55 17.58 25.49 8.57
N SER A 56 17.79 26.65 9.18
CA SER A 56 19.13 27.23 9.30
C SER A 56 19.96 26.50 10.36
N ASP A 57 19.26 25.91 11.34
CA ASP A 57 19.85 25.10 12.41
C ASP A 57 19.97 23.62 12.00
N ARG A 58 21.17 23.06 12.22
CA ARG A 58 21.49 21.67 11.87
C ARG A 58 20.68 20.66 12.67
N GLU A 59 20.48 20.87 13.97
CA GLU A 59 19.73 19.94 14.81
C GLU A 59 18.26 19.89 14.39
N LYS A 60 17.68 21.06 14.08
CA LYS A 60 16.32 21.14 13.55
C LYS A 60 16.22 20.54 12.15
N MET A 61 17.22 20.75 11.29
CA MET A 61 17.24 20.12 9.97
C MET A 61 17.32 18.59 10.07
N ASN A 62 18.11 18.04 10.99
CA ASN A 62 18.21 16.60 11.24
C ASN A 62 16.87 15.94 11.60
N GLN A 63 15.94 16.69 12.19
CA GLN A 63 14.60 16.19 12.48
C GLN A 63 13.73 16.13 11.21
N MET A 64 14.03 16.95 10.20
CA MET A 64 13.25 17.07 8.97
C MET A 64 13.75 16.17 7.84
N ILE A 65 15.03 15.81 7.84
CA ILE A 65 15.66 14.97 6.80
C ILE A 65 15.71 13.48 7.16
N GLN A 66 15.01 13.07 8.22
CA GLN A 66 14.89 11.67 8.60
C GLN A 66 14.40 10.86 7.39
N VAL A 67 15.21 9.89 6.97
CA VAL A 67 14.84 9.00 5.87
C VAL A 67 13.72 8.08 6.35
N ASP A 68 12.65 7.98 5.57
CA ASP A 68 11.58 7.03 5.85
C ASP A 68 12.08 5.60 5.63
N GLU A 69 12.39 4.89 6.72
CA GLU A 69 12.79 3.48 6.70
C GLU A 69 11.58 2.51 6.57
N GLY A 70 10.39 3.05 6.33
CA GLY A 70 9.14 2.32 6.30
C GLY A 70 8.58 2.02 7.70
N GLN A 71 7.55 1.18 7.74
CA GLN A 71 6.85 0.88 8.98
C GLN A 71 7.70 0.05 9.96
N SER A 72 7.56 0.34 11.25
CA SER A 72 8.18 -0.47 12.31
C SER A 72 7.71 -1.93 12.24
N MET A 73 8.53 -2.87 12.72
CA MET A 73 8.15 -4.30 12.71
C MET A 73 6.93 -4.59 13.58
N SER A 74 6.77 -3.84 14.67
CA SER A 74 5.57 -3.91 15.53
C SER A 74 4.32 -3.47 14.76
N THR A 75 4.40 -2.35 14.05
CA THR A 75 3.30 -1.88 13.19
C THR A 75 2.99 -2.90 12.10
N LEU A 76 4.01 -3.40 11.41
CA LEU A 76 3.83 -4.33 10.30
C LEU A 76 3.19 -5.65 10.77
N THR A 77 3.61 -6.17 11.93
CA THR A 77 3.02 -7.37 12.54
C THR A 77 1.54 -7.15 12.88
N ARG A 78 1.22 -6.01 13.51
CA ARG A 78 -0.14 -5.65 13.88
C ARG A 78 -1.05 -5.54 12.65
N VAL A 79 -0.60 -4.80 11.64
CA VAL A 79 -1.39 -4.57 10.41
C VAL A 79 -1.54 -5.88 9.63
N SER A 80 -0.49 -6.71 9.55
CA SER A 80 -0.55 -8.05 8.95
C SER A 80 -1.59 -8.92 9.63
N HIS A 81 -1.64 -8.95 10.97
CA HIS A 81 -2.62 -9.74 11.73
C HIS A 81 -4.06 -9.27 11.46
N ILE A 82 -4.31 -7.96 11.54
CA ILE A 82 -5.64 -7.39 11.31
C ILE A 82 -6.13 -7.69 9.89
N HIS A 83 -5.26 -7.54 8.88
CA HIS A 83 -5.63 -7.77 7.48
C HIS A 83 -5.83 -9.26 7.18
N LEU A 84 -4.88 -10.10 7.59
CA LEU A 84 -4.97 -11.54 7.35
C LEU A 84 -6.23 -12.11 8.00
N PHE A 85 -6.53 -11.74 9.24
CA PHE A 85 -7.72 -12.22 9.93
C PHE A 85 -9.01 -11.59 9.39
N GLY A 86 -9.09 -10.27 9.34
CA GLY A 86 -10.31 -9.55 8.97
C GLY A 86 -10.74 -9.80 7.52
N ILE A 87 -9.80 -9.70 6.57
CA ILE A 87 -10.11 -9.86 5.14
C ILE A 87 -10.38 -11.33 4.82
N ALA A 88 -9.61 -12.28 5.37
CA ALA A 88 -9.90 -13.70 5.18
C ALA A 88 -11.28 -14.08 5.72
N PHE A 89 -11.70 -13.48 6.85
CA PHE A 89 -13.04 -13.69 7.39
C PHE A 89 -14.13 -13.20 6.43
N ILE A 90 -13.96 -12.03 5.81
CA ILE A 90 -14.88 -11.53 4.77
C ILE A 90 -14.92 -12.47 3.57
N PHE A 91 -13.77 -12.88 3.06
CA PHE A 91 -13.69 -13.80 1.92
C PHE A 91 -14.29 -15.17 2.21
N PHE A 92 -14.20 -15.64 3.46
CA PHE A 92 -14.85 -16.86 3.89
C PHE A 92 -16.38 -16.77 3.73
N PHE A 93 -17.02 -15.70 4.21
CA PHE A 93 -18.48 -15.55 4.06
C PHE A 93 -18.89 -15.31 2.61
N VAL A 94 -18.16 -14.44 1.89
CA VAL A 94 -18.45 -14.18 0.47
C VAL A 94 -18.32 -15.46 -0.35
N GLY A 95 -17.24 -16.23 -0.14
CA GLY A 95 -17.02 -17.51 -0.79
C GLY A 95 -18.07 -18.54 -0.42
N TRP A 96 -18.46 -18.63 0.85
CA TRP A 96 -19.52 -19.52 1.32
C TRP A 96 -20.85 -19.19 0.64
N ILE A 97 -21.28 -17.92 0.61
CA ILE A 97 -22.49 -17.51 -0.10
C ILE A 97 -22.40 -17.90 -1.58
N PHE A 98 -21.25 -17.67 -2.21
CA PHE A 98 -21.02 -18.00 -3.62
C PHE A 98 -21.06 -19.50 -3.93
N THR A 99 -20.84 -20.40 -2.97
CA THR A 99 -21.01 -21.85 -3.19
C THR A 99 -22.41 -22.21 -3.67
N TYR A 100 -23.43 -21.45 -3.25
CA TYR A 100 -24.83 -21.63 -3.65
C TYR A 100 -25.14 -21.05 -5.05
N ALA A 101 -24.20 -20.38 -5.70
CA ALA A 101 -24.41 -19.81 -7.03
C ALA A 101 -24.72 -20.92 -8.04
N THR A 102 -25.78 -20.77 -8.81
CA THR A 102 -26.20 -21.72 -9.87
C THR A 102 -25.57 -21.36 -11.22
N GLY A 103 -25.43 -22.33 -12.12
CA GLY A 103 -24.88 -22.09 -13.47
C GLY A 103 -23.35 -22.04 -13.57
N ILE A 104 -22.63 -22.34 -12.48
CA ILE A 104 -21.16 -22.40 -12.44
C ILE A 104 -20.75 -23.81 -12.02
N SER A 105 -19.78 -24.41 -12.71
CA SER A 105 -19.26 -25.73 -12.38
C SER A 105 -18.56 -25.73 -11.01
N GLN A 106 -18.56 -26.87 -10.32
CA GLN A 106 -17.95 -26.99 -8.99
C GLN A 106 -16.46 -26.64 -8.98
N MET A 107 -15.73 -27.03 -10.03
CA MET A 107 -14.31 -26.69 -10.19
C MET A 107 -14.09 -25.18 -10.30
N ASN A 108 -14.88 -24.49 -11.13
CA ASN A 108 -14.73 -23.05 -11.31
C ASN A 108 -15.07 -22.29 -10.02
N LYS A 109 -16.07 -22.76 -9.25
CA LYS A 109 -16.35 -22.20 -7.93
C LYS A 109 -15.16 -22.35 -6.99
N ALA A 110 -14.57 -23.54 -6.90
CA ALA A 110 -13.43 -23.79 -6.04
C ALA A 110 -12.24 -22.89 -6.38
N ILE A 111 -11.96 -22.69 -7.68
CA ILE A 111 -10.90 -21.78 -8.14
C ILE A 111 -11.21 -20.35 -7.71
N VAL A 112 -12.39 -19.82 -8.05
CA VAL A 112 -12.75 -18.42 -7.75
C VAL A 112 -12.75 -18.14 -6.25
N ILE A 113 -13.19 -19.09 -5.42
CA ILE A 113 -13.17 -18.98 -3.95
C ILE A 113 -11.74 -18.97 -3.41
N SER A 114 -10.82 -19.75 -4.00
CA SER A 114 -9.45 -19.89 -3.50
C SER A 114 -8.54 -18.69 -3.85
N VAL A 115 -8.76 -18.11 -5.04
CA VAL A 115 -7.98 -16.97 -5.56
C VAL A 115 -7.79 -15.81 -4.56
N PRO A 116 -8.83 -15.27 -3.91
CA PRO A 116 -8.67 -14.14 -3.01
C PRO A 116 -7.83 -14.46 -1.76
N PHE A 117 -7.83 -15.71 -1.28
CA PHE A 117 -6.95 -16.14 -0.18
C PHE A 117 -5.48 -16.21 -0.61
N LEU A 118 -5.22 -16.72 -1.81
CA LEU A 118 -3.86 -16.76 -2.36
C LEU A 118 -3.30 -15.35 -2.55
N PHE A 119 -4.09 -14.44 -3.12
CA PHE A 119 -3.66 -13.05 -3.29
C PHE A 119 -3.54 -12.29 -1.97
N LEU A 120 -4.34 -12.60 -0.95
CA LEU A 120 -4.19 -12.03 0.40
C LEU A 120 -2.85 -12.42 1.03
N ILE A 121 -2.41 -13.67 0.84
CA ILE A 121 -1.09 -14.11 1.31
C ILE A 121 0.01 -13.35 0.57
N VAL A 122 -0.08 -13.25 -0.76
CA VAL A 122 0.90 -12.50 -1.58
C VAL A 122 0.96 -11.04 -1.16
N ASP A 123 -0.18 -10.40 -0.90
CA ASP A 123 -0.26 -9.01 -0.47
C ASP A 123 0.46 -8.79 0.87
N VAL A 124 0.12 -9.56 1.90
CA VAL A 124 0.79 -9.45 3.21
C VAL A 124 2.28 -9.73 3.12
N LEU A 125 2.69 -10.80 2.41
CA LEU A 125 4.11 -11.11 2.21
C LEU A 125 4.85 -9.99 1.48
N SER A 126 4.21 -9.35 0.51
CA SER A 126 4.83 -8.27 -0.24
C SER A 126 5.13 -7.04 0.62
N TRP A 127 4.33 -6.75 1.66
CA TRP A 127 4.64 -5.68 2.62
C TRP A 127 5.88 -5.94 3.46
N TRP A 128 6.16 -7.21 3.76
CA TRP A 128 7.40 -7.59 4.43
C TRP A 128 8.59 -7.48 3.48
N LEU A 129 8.41 -7.88 2.22
CA LEU A 129 9.45 -7.84 1.21
C LEU A 129 9.79 -6.41 0.77
N THR A 130 8.84 -5.47 0.77
CA THR A 130 9.09 -4.06 0.41
C THR A 130 10.09 -3.38 1.34
N LYS A 131 10.25 -3.87 2.57
CA LYS A 131 11.29 -3.40 3.50
C LYS A 131 12.70 -3.72 3.01
N TRP A 132 12.89 -4.80 2.25
CA TRP A 132 14.19 -5.17 1.70
C TRP A 132 14.39 -4.65 0.28
N ASN A 133 13.33 -4.58 -0.52
CA ASN A 133 13.41 -4.04 -1.87
C ASN A 133 12.08 -3.35 -2.25
N PRO A 134 12.09 -2.04 -2.57
CA PRO A 134 10.87 -1.30 -2.88
C PRO A 134 10.13 -1.81 -4.12
N ASN A 135 10.79 -2.56 -5.02
CA ASN A 135 10.15 -3.14 -6.20
C ASN A 135 9.04 -4.15 -5.86
N PHE A 136 9.02 -4.71 -4.65
CA PHE A 136 7.94 -5.59 -4.22
C PHE A 136 6.59 -4.87 -4.06
N ALA A 137 6.55 -3.53 -4.14
CA ALA A 137 5.32 -2.75 -4.17
C ALA A 137 4.39 -3.14 -5.34
N TRP A 138 4.95 -3.63 -6.45
CA TRP A 138 4.14 -4.16 -7.55
C TRP A 138 3.30 -5.38 -7.14
N PHE A 139 3.81 -6.22 -6.25
CA PHE A 139 3.06 -7.39 -5.75
C PHE A 139 1.91 -6.98 -4.83
N VAL A 140 2.04 -5.86 -4.09
CA VAL A 140 0.94 -5.26 -3.31
C VAL A 140 -0.20 -4.87 -4.25
N ILE A 141 0.12 -4.18 -5.33
CA ILE A 141 -0.88 -3.71 -6.31
C ILE A 141 -1.57 -4.91 -6.98
N ILE A 142 -0.79 -5.89 -7.42
CA ILE A 142 -1.30 -7.10 -8.07
C ILE A 142 -2.15 -7.93 -7.09
N GLY A 143 -1.69 -8.08 -5.84
CA GLY A 143 -2.41 -8.76 -4.76
C GLY A 143 -3.75 -8.11 -4.49
N GLY A 144 -3.72 -6.80 -4.22
CA GLY A 144 -4.88 -5.92 -4.06
C GLY A 144 -5.92 -6.08 -5.15
N PHE A 145 -5.48 -5.95 -6.39
CA PHE A 145 -6.34 -6.07 -7.57
C PHE A 145 -6.90 -7.50 -7.71
N GLY A 146 -6.05 -8.52 -7.58
CA GLY A 146 -6.41 -9.91 -7.78
C GLY A 146 -7.50 -10.40 -6.83
N TYR A 147 -7.36 -10.17 -5.52
CA TYR A 147 -8.42 -10.54 -4.58
C TYR A 147 -9.69 -9.69 -4.77
N SER A 148 -9.55 -8.42 -5.17
CA SER A 148 -10.71 -7.53 -5.35
C SER A 148 -11.58 -7.94 -6.54
N VAL A 149 -10.94 -8.35 -7.64
CA VAL A 149 -11.65 -8.89 -8.82
C VAL A 149 -12.38 -10.18 -8.47
N ALA A 150 -11.71 -11.11 -7.79
CA ALA A 150 -12.33 -12.37 -7.40
C ALA A 150 -13.51 -12.16 -6.42
N ALA A 151 -13.32 -11.30 -5.42
CA ALA A 151 -14.39 -10.93 -4.49
C ALA A 151 -15.57 -10.26 -5.21
N SER A 152 -15.31 -9.36 -6.16
CA SER A 152 -16.34 -8.70 -6.95
C SER A 152 -17.16 -9.71 -7.76
N ILE A 153 -16.51 -10.66 -8.44
CA ILE A 153 -17.21 -11.72 -9.19
C ILE A 153 -18.15 -12.49 -8.27
N MET A 154 -17.67 -12.89 -7.10
CA MET A 154 -18.48 -13.62 -6.12
C MET A 154 -19.66 -12.81 -5.59
N ILE A 155 -19.42 -11.56 -5.20
CA ILE A 155 -20.44 -10.66 -4.65
C ILE A 155 -21.51 -10.37 -5.70
N PHE A 156 -21.13 -9.88 -6.89
CA PHE A 156 -22.09 -9.50 -7.92
C PHE A 156 -22.89 -10.69 -8.43
N THR A 157 -22.25 -11.86 -8.62
CA THR A 157 -22.97 -13.06 -9.01
C THR A 157 -23.97 -13.48 -7.94
N SER A 158 -23.56 -13.50 -6.67
CA SER A 158 -24.42 -13.91 -5.57
C SER A 158 -25.61 -12.96 -5.39
N LEU A 159 -25.34 -11.64 -5.39
CA LEU A 159 -26.38 -10.61 -5.28
C LEU A 159 -27.35 -10.67 -6.47
N TYR A 160 -26.84 -10.82 -7.69
CA TYR A 160 -27.68 -10.94 -8.88
C TYR A 160 -28.62 -12.14 -8.79
N GLN A 161 -28.10 -13.30 -8.38
CA GLN A 161 -28.92 -14.52 -8.28
C GLN A 161 -29.95 -14.44 -7.15
N MET A 162 -29.59 -13.87 -6.00
CA MET A 162 -30.52 -13.68 -4.88
C MET A 162 -31.65 -12.69 -5.23
N TRP A 163 -31.33 -11.58 -5.90
CA TRP A 163 -32.30 -10.51 -6.14
C TRP A 163 -33.15 -10.72 -7.40
N PHE A 164 -32.58 -11.29 -8.46
CA PHE A 164 -33.22 -11.36 -9.78
C PHE A 164 -33.49 -12.78 -10.29
N SER A 165 -32.88 -13.82 -9.70
CA SER A 165 -33.11 -15.21 -10.09
C SER A 165 -33.44 -16.18 -8.92
N PRO A 166 -34.27 -15.80 -7.93
CA PRO A 166 -34.55 -16.66 -6.78
C PRO A 166 -35.27 -17.98 -7.14
N HIS A 167 -35.93 -18.05 -8.29
CA HIS A 167 -36.82 -19.18 -8.64
C HIS A 167 -36.21 -20.25 -9.56
N ARG A 168 -34.94 -20.13 -9.98
CA ARG A 168 -34.28 -21.15 -10.84
C ARG A 168 -33.56 -22.26 -10.06
N ALA A 169 -33.44 -22.15 -8.73
CA ALA A 169 -32.74 -23.12 -7.89
C ALA A 169 -33.56 -24.38 -7.52
N ALA A 170 -34.86 -24.42 -7.83
CA ALA A 170 -35.76 -25.52 -7.48
C ALA A 170 -35.98 -26.51 -8.66
N LYS A 171 -34.93 -27.02 -9.28
CA LYS A 171 -35.05 -28.30 -10.01
C LYS A 171 -34.44 -29.41 -9.15
N PRO A 172 -35.25 -30.38 -8.68
CA PRO A 172 -34.73 -31.51 -7.93
C PRO A 172 -33.63 -32.21 -8.74
N GLN A 173 -32.53 -32.56 -8.10
CA GLN A 173 -31.61 -33.55 -8.64
C GLN A 173 -32.42 -34.84 -8.81
N ASP A 174 -32.54 -35.32 -10.05
CA ASP A 174 -33.15 -36.61 -10.33
C ASP A 174 -32.43 -37.69 -9.51
N PRO A 175 -33.15 -38.55 -8.77
CA PRO A 175 -32.52 -39.67 -8.10
C PRO A 175 -31.95 -40.61 -9.17
N THR A 176 -30.63 -40.80 -9.14
CA THR A 176 -29.91 -41.77 -9.95
C THR A 176 -30.60 -43.14 -9.86
N PRO A 177 -30.92 -43.82 -10.97
CA PRO A 177 -31.40 -45.20 -10.94
C PRO A 177 -30.28 -46.12 -10.44
N GLN A 178 -30.68 -47.11 -9.63
CA GLN A 178 -29.85 -48.12 -8.98
C GLN A 178 -29.00 -48.94 -9.94
#